data_AF-A0A6G2PT06-F1
#
_entry.id   AF-A0A6G2PT06-F1
#
_cell.length_a   1.000
_cell.length_b   1.000
_cell.length_c   1.000
_cell.angle_alpha   90.00
_cell.angle_beta   90.00
_cell.angle_gamma   90.00
#
_symmetry.space_group_name_H-M   'P 1'
#
loop_
_entity.id
_entity.type
_entity.pdbx_description
1 polymer ?
#
loop_
_entity_poly.entity_id
_entity_poly.type
_entity_poly.pdbx_seq_one_letter_code
_entity_poly.pdbx_strand_id
1 'polypeptide(L)'
;MSTVVAKRSPRAEGPQLPEGQVELAEPPVLGEPASADFGSALMYLPMALGSGAMVLMFSMRSAGPTTYMMSGMMGVAMVSMTLTQIGRAGAERRRRMRAERRDYLRYLAQKRRQARQAAEQQRAALLW
;
A
#
# COMPACT_ATOMS: atom_id res chain seq x y z
N MET A 1 -46.66 57.52 -21.21
CA MET A 1 -46.15 56.55 -20.22
C MET A 1 -47.35 55.77 -19.71
N SER A 2 -47.48 54.50 -20.11
CA SER A 2 -48.59 53.61 -19.75
C SER A 2 -48.12 52.65 -18.67
N THR A 3 -48.85 52.51 -17.57
CA THR A 3 -48.54 51.55 -16.49
C THR A 3 -49.54 50.40 -16.50
N VAL A 4 -49.05 49.19 -16.28
CA VAL A 4 -49.87 47.98 -16.15
C VAL A 4 -49.73 47.45 -14.74
N VAL A 5 -50.86 47.15 -14.09
CA VAL A 5 -50.88 46.60 -12.73
C VAL A 5 -50.50 45.12 -12.80
N ALA A 6 -49.35 44.77 -12.24
CA ALA A 6 -48.88 43.38 -12.14
C ALA A 6 -49.07 42.84 -10.72
N LYS A 7 -49.79 41.73 -10.59
CA LYS A 7 -49.91 40.99 -9.31
C LYS A 7 -48.70 40.06 -9.17
N ARG A 8 -47.95 40.19 -8.07
CA ARG A 8 -46.74 39.41 -7.82
C ARG A 8 -47.09 38.05 -7.21
N SER A 9 -46.88 36.97 -7.96
CA SER A 9 -47.01 35.60 -7.44
C SER A 9 -45.84 35.24 -6.50
N PRO A 10 -46.01 34.24 -5.62
CA PRO A 10 -44.91 33.72 -4.80
C PRO A 10 -43.74 33.27 -5.68
N ARG A 11 -42.51 33.51 -5.21
CA ARG A 11 -41.28 33.14 -5.94
C ARG A 11 -41.09 31.62 -5.86
N ALA A 12 -40.76 30.99 -6.98
CA ALA A 12 -40.43 29.57 -6.99
C ALA A 12 -39.16 29.32 -6.13
N GLU A 13 -39.20 28.28 -5.31
CA GLU A 13 -38.04 27.89 -4.49
C GLU A 13 -36.89 27.45 -5.39
N GLY A 14 -35.72 28.04 -5.15
CA GLY A 14 -34.49 27.70 -5.88
C GLY A 14 -33.84 26.42 -5.36
N PRO A 15 -32.83 25.91 -6.08
CA PRO A 15 -32.04 24.76 -5.62
C PRO A 15 -31.39 25.04 -4.26
N GLN A 16 -31.39 24.05 -3.36
CA GLN A 16 -30.74 24.17 -2.06
C GLN A 16 -29.21 24.22 -2.21
N LEU A 17 -28.57 25.13 -1.48
CA LEU A 17 -27.12 25.25 -1.49
C LEU A 17 -26.52 24.11 -0.64
N PRO A 18 -25.57 23.30 -1.16
CA PRO A 18 -24.93 22.28 -0.35
C PRO A 18 -24.05 22.94 0.71
N GLU A 19 -24.46 22.82 1.96
CA GLU A 19 -23.69 23.23 3.13
C GLU A 19 -23.02 21.99 3.73
N GLY A 20 -21.69 21.93 3.66
CA GLY A 20 -20.92 20.81 4.18
C GLY A 20 -19.42 20.97 3.96
N GLN A 21 -18.63 20.69 4.98
CA GLN A 21 -17.18 20.69 4.88
C GLN A 21 -16.71 19.32 4.37
N VAL A 22 -15.93 19.30 3.30
CA VAL A 22 -15.30 18.07 2.82
C VAL A 22 -14.00 17.87 3.60
N GLU A 23 -14.08 17.19 4.73
CA GLU A 23 -12.89 16.80 5.48
C GLU A 23 -12.04 15.83 4.65
N LEU A 24 -10.75 16.17 4.50
CA LEU A 24 -9.77 15.34 3.83
C LEU A 24 -8.93 14.64 4.89
N ALA A 25 -8.85 13.31 4.79
CA ALA A 25 -8.01 12.54 5.69
C ALA A 25 -6.55 12.73 5.27
N GLU A 26 -5.67 12.88 6.24
CA GLU A 26 -4.23 12.98 5.97
C GLU A 26 -3.74 11.74 5.21
N PRO A 27 -2.79 11.91 4.27
CA PRO A 27 -2.19 10.79 3.58
C PRO A 27 -1.57 9.83 4.58
N PRO A 28 -1.75 8.51 4.42
CA PRO A 28 -1.07 7.54 5.25
C PRO A 28 0.43 7.77 5.13
N VAL A 29 1.09 8.03 6.28
CA VAL A 29 2.54 8.18 6.34
C VAL A 29 3.12 6.84 5.94
N LEU A 30 3.71 6.77 4.74
CA LEU A 30 4.47 5.59 4.33
C LEU A 30 5.55 5.41 5.39
N GLY A 31 5.44 4.35 6.20
CA GLY A 31 6.42 4.07 7.25
C GLY A 31 7.82 4.21 6.66
N GLU A 32 8.66 5.01 7.33
CA GLU A 32 10.04 5.25 6.91
C GLU A 32 10.70 3.92 6.53
N PRO A 33 11.63 3.92 5.55
CA PRO A 33 12.36 2.72 5.23
C PRO A 33 13.08 2.27 6.51
N ALA A 34 12.50 1.29 7.21
CA ALA A 34 13.11 0.68 8.38
C ALA A 34 14.55 0.37 7.99
N SER A 35 15.47 1.12 8.60
CA SER A 35 16.90 0.87 8.57
C SER A 35 17.08 -0.60 8.91
N ALA A 36 17.91 -1.30 8.12
CA ALA A 36 18.15 -2.74 8.15
C ALA A 36 17.59 -3.40 9.42
N ASP A 37 16.42 -4.00 9.28
CA ASP A 37 15.56 -4.42 10.39
C ASP A 37 16.34 -5.44 11.24
N PHE A 38 17.00 -4.96 12.31
CA PHE A 38 17.96 -5.74 13.10
C PHE A 38 17.29 -7.00 13.67
N GLY A 39 15.97 -6.92 13.91
CA GLY A 39 15.13 -8.05 14.30
C GLY A 39 15.01 -9.13 13.21
N SER A 40 14.95 -8.73 11.93
CA SER A 40 15.00 -9.69 10.83
C SER A 40 16.37 -10.36 10.73
N ALA A 41 17.47 -9.63 10.94
CA ALA A 41 18.81 -10.21 11.00
C ALA A 41 18.96 -11.20 12.16
N LEU A 42 18.42 -10.87 13.34
CA LEU A 42 18.36 -11.75 14.52
C LEU A 42 17.50 -13.01 14.30
N MET A 43 16.44 -12.93 13.50
CA MET A 43 15.60 -14.09 13.17
C MET A 43 16.26 -15.02 12.15
N TYR A 44 17.03 -14.47 11.20
CA TYR A 44 17.75 -15.26 10.19
C TYR A 44 19.09 -15.80 10.69
N LEU A 45 19.72 -15.18 11.70
CA LEU A 45 21.03 -15.60 12.24
C LEU A 45 21.06 -17.07 12.69
N PRO A 46 20.10 -17.57 13.49
CA PRO A 46 20.10 -18.96 13.96
C PRO A 46 19.82 -19.96 12.83
N MET A 47 19.01 -19.59 11.84
CA MET A 47 18.78 -20.44 10.66
C MET A 47 20.02 -20.54 9.78
N ALA A 48 20.75 -19.43 9.59
CA ALA A 48 22.02 -19.42 8.87
C ALA A 48 23.09 -20.24 9.61
N LEU A 49 23.18 -20.10 10.94
CA LEU A 49 24.11 -20.87 11.78
C LEU A 49 23.74 -22.37 11.83
N GLY A 50 22.47 -22.70 12.00
CA GLY A 50 21.99 -24.09 12.06
C GLY A 50 22.16 -24.83 10.74
N SER A 51 21.92 -24.15 9.61
CA SER A 51 22.13 -24.74 8.28
C SER A 51 23.62 -24.90 7.94
N GLY A 52 24.47 -23.94 8.34
CA GLY A 52 25.93 -24.07 8.26
C GLY A 52 26.50 -25.20 9.13
N ALA A 53 25.99 -25.35 10.36
CA ALA A 53 26.41 -26.42 11.27
C ALA A 53 26.04 -27.82 10.74
N MET A 54 24.89 -27.96 10.08
CA MET A 54 24.47 -29.23 9.48
C MET A 54 25.38 -29.65 8.33
N VAL A 55 25.83 -28.71 7.49
CA VAL A 55 26.80 -28.99 6.43
C VAL A 55 28.17 -29.39 6.99
N LEU A 56 28.64 -28.70 8.04
CA LEU A 56 29.88 -29.07 8.74
C LEU A 56 29.79 -30.47 9.35
N MET A 57 28.68 -30.82 10.00
CA MET A 57 28.46 -32.16 10.55
C MET A 57 28.41 -33.25 9.48
N PHE A 58 27.74 -33.00 8.35
CA PHE A 58 27.64 -33.99 7.27
C PHE A 58 28.97 -34.19 6.52
N SER A 59 29.74 -33.11 6.37
CA SER A 59 31.10 -33.14 5.80
C SER A 59 32.08 -33.91 6.68
N MET A 60 31.97 -33.78 8.00
CA MET A 60 32.88 -34.43 8.95
C MET A 60 32.57 -35.91 9.22
N ARG A 61 31.34 -36.38 8.93
CA ARG A 61 30.90 -37.75 9.23
C ARG A 61 31.16 -38.77 8.11
N SER A 62 31.36 -38.36 6.86
CA SER A 62 31.54 -39.28 5.73
C SER A 62 32.48 -38.71 4.67
N ALA A 63 33.73 -39.18 4.63
CA ALA A 63 34.75 -38.75 3.67
C ALA A 63 34.69 -39.56 2.36
N GLY A 64 33.53 -39.58 1.70
CA GLY A 64 33.32 -40.30 0.42
C GLY A 64 33.04 -39.36 -0.77
N PRO A 65 33.34 -39.75 -2.02
CA PRO A 65 33.02 -38.97 -3.23
C PRO A 65 31.54 -38.58 -3.31
N THR A 66 30.66 -39.45 -2.83
CA THR A 66 29.21 -39.22 -2.71
C THR A 66 28.87 -38.11 -1.71
N THR A 67 29.66 -37.93 -0.65
CA THR A 67 29.43 -36.90 0.35
C THR A 67 29.82 -35.51 -0.15
N TYR A 68 30.87 -35.40 -0.99
CA TYR A 68 31.20 -34.15 -1.66
C TYR A 68 30.12 -33.69 -2.64
N MET A 69 29.51 -34.63 -3.37
CA MET A 69 28.42 -34.34 -4.30
C MET A 69 27.15 -33.91 -3.55
N MET A 70 26.84 -34.57 -2.42
CA MET A 70 25.68 -34.25 -1.60
C MET A 70 25.85 -32.92 -0.83
N SER A 71 27.06 -32.61 -0.35
CA SER A 71 27.35 -31.32 0.29
C SER A 71 27.33 -30.17 -0.71
N GLY A 72 27.80 -30.39 -1.95
CA GLY A 72 27.66 -29.44 -3.05
C GLY A 72 26.19 -29.14 -3.38
N MET A 73 25.35 -30.17 -3.50
CA MET A 73 23.92 -30.00 -3.77
C MET A 73 23.20 -29.31 -2.61
N MET A 74 23.52 -29.67 -1.36
CA MET A 74 22.99 -29.01 -0.17
C MET A 74 23.40 -27.53 -0.12
N GLY A 75 24.66 -27.20 -0.42
CA GLY A 75 25.15 -25.82 -0.48
C GLY A 75 24.39 -24.97 -1.50
N VAL A 76 24.17 -25.51 -2.71
CA VAL A 76 23.37 -24.84 -3.75
C VAL A 76 21.92 -24.66 -3.30
N ALA A 77 21.31 -25.68 -2.68
CA ALA A 77 19.95 -25.59 -2.17
C ALA A 77 19.81 -24.51 -1.09
N MET A 78 20.73 -24.45 -0.12
CA MET A 78 20.70 -23.42 0.93
C MET A 78 20.88 -22.01 0.37
N VAL A 79 21.79 -21.82 -0.59
CA VAL A 79 21.99 -20.52 -1.25
C VAL A 79 20.73 -20.11 -2.01
N SER A 80 20.11 -21.04 -2.75
CA SER A 80 18.88 -20.77 -3.49
C SER A 80 17.70 -20.41 -2.57
N MET A 81 17.57 -21.09 -1.43
CA MET A 81 16.52 -20.82 -0.44
C MET A 81 16.74 -19.47 0.24
N THR A 82 17.98 -19.13 0.59
CA THR A 82 18.33 -17.85 1.22
C THR A 82 18.04 -16.68 0.28
N LEU A 83 18.44 -16.77 -0.98
CA LEU A 83 18.11 -15.78 -2.02
C LEU A 83 16.60 -15.62 -2.19
N THR A 84 15.86 -16.73 -2.19
CA THR A 84 14.40 -16.73 -2.36
C THR A 84 13.69 -16.08 -1.17
N GLN A 85 14.11 -16.36 0.07
CA GLN A 85 13.52 -15.77 1.26
C GLN A 85 13.74 -14.25 1.34
N ILE A 86 14.96 -13.78 1.04
CA ILE A 86 15.28 -12.35 0.98
C ILE A 86 14.46 -11.66 -0.12
N GLY A 87 14.36 -12.26 -1.30
CA GLY A 87 13.57 -11.73 -2.41
C GLY A 87 12.07 -11.66 -2.10
N ARG A 88 11.53 -12.65 -1.39
CA ARG A 88 10.11 -12.72 -1.01
C ARG A 88 9.71 -11.62 -0.03
N ALA A 89 10.51 -11.36 1.00
CA ALA A 89 10.26 -10.28 1.96
C ALA A 89 10.21 -8.90 1.27
N GLY A 90 11.13 -8.64 0.35
CA GLY A 90 11.12 -7.42 -0.46
C GLY A 90 9.89 -7.31 -1.37
N ALA A 91 9.47 -8.41 -1.99
CA ALA A 91 8.30 -8.45 -2.86
C ALA A 91 6.98 -8.22 -2.10
N GLU A 92 6.81 -8.85 -0.94
CA GLU A 92 5.64 -8.67 -0.08
C GLU A 92 5.55 -7.22 0.42
N ARG A 93 6.67 -6.60 0.81
CA ARG A 93 6.72 -5.18 1.20
C ARG A 93 6.31 -4.25 0.05
N ARG A 94 6.85 -4.47 -1.16
CA ARG A 94 6.48 -3.70 -2.36
C ARG A 94 4.99 -3.87 -2.69
N ARG A 95 4.43 -5.07 -2.50
CA ARG A 95 2.99 -5.33 -2.70
C ARG A 95 2.12 -4.57 -1.69
N ARG A 96 2.47 -4.58 -0.41
CA ARG A 96 1.75 -3.84 0.65
C ARG A 96 1.75 -2.33 0.40
N MET A 97 2.92 -1.74 0.13
CA MET A 97 3.01 -0.30 -0.18
C MET A 97 2.20 0.09 -1.43
N ARG A 98 2.19 -0.75 -2.47
CA ARG A 98 1.38 -0.49 -3.67
C ARG A 98 -0.12 -0.58 -3.38
N ALA A 99 -0.54 -1.51 -2.52
CA ALA A 99 -1.94 -1.66 -2.13
C ALA A 99 -2.42 -0.41 -1.38
N GLU A 100 -1.69 0.03 -0.35
CA GLU A 100 -2.02 1.24 0.43
C GLU A 100 -2.11 2.49 -0.46
N ARG A 101 -1.12 2.69 -1.35
CA ARG A 101 -1.15 3.80 -2.32
C ARG A 101 -2.40 3.77 -3.20
N ARG A 102 -2.79 2.59 -3.69
CA ARG A 102 -3.95 2.44 -4.56
C ARG A 102 -5.24 2.77 -3.83
N ASP A 103 -5.37 2.32 -2.59
CA ASP A 103 -6.58 2.55 -1.80
C ASP A 103 -6.71 4.03 -1.42
N TYR A 104 -5.60 4.70 -1.11
CA TYR A 104 -5.59 6.14 -0.88
C TYR A 104 -5.95 6.96 -2.14
N LEU A 105 -5.39 6.59 -3.31
CA LEU A 105 -5.75 7.24 -4.56
C LEU A 105 -7.23 7.04 -4.91
N ARG A 106 -7.81 5.88 -4.56
CA ARG A 106 -9.24 5.62 -4.71
C ARG A 106 -10.08 6.53 -3.80
N TYR A 107 -9.67 6.71 -2.55
CA TYR A 107 -10.29 7.64 -1.62
C TYR A 107 -10.29 9.08 -2.18
N LEU A 108 -9.15 9.56 -2.66
CA LEU A 108 -9.04 10.89 -3.29
C LEU A 108 -9.94 11.02 -4.52
N ALA A 109 -10.05 9.99 -5.35
CA ALA A 109 -10.92 10.00 -6.52
C ALA A 109 -12.41 10.07 -6.16
N GLN A 110 -12.82 9.48 -5.03
CA GLN A 110 -14.19 9.57 -4.52
C GLN A 110 -14.48 10.97 -3.95
N LYS A 111 -13.58 11.50 -3.11
CA LYS A 111 -13.68 12.87 -2.57
C LYS A 111 -13.73 13.93 -3.67
N ARG A 112 -12.94 13.77 -4.73
CA ARG A 112 -12.96 14.65 -5.90
C ARG A 112 -14.31 14.64 -6.63
N ARG A 113 -14.98 13.48 -6.71
CA ARG A 113 -16.33 13.37 -7.31
C ARG A 113 -17.37 14.09 -6.46
N GLN A 114 -17.33 13.90 -5.15
CA GLN A 114 -18.21 14.60 -4.21
C GLN A 114 -18.04 16.12 -4.29
N ALA A 115 -16.80 16.62 -4.30
CA ALA A 115 -16.52 18.05 -4.42
C ALA A 115 -17.03 18.65 -5.74
N ARG A 116 -16.89 17.92 -6.86
CA ARG A 116 -17.42 18.37 -8.16
C ARG A 116 -18.94 18.43 -8.18
N GLN A 117 -19.62 17.44 -7.60
CA GLN A 117 -21.08 17.44 -7.51
C GLN A 117 -21.59 18.61 -6.65
N ALA A 118 -20.95 18.87 -5.51
CA ALA A 118 -21.27 20.02 -4.67
C ALA A 118 -21.06 21.35 -5.42
N ALA A 119 -19.96 21.47 -6.18
CA ALA A 119 -19.70 22.66 -7.00
C ALA A 119 -20.75 22.87 -8.10
N GLU A 120 -21.23 21.81 -8.75
CA GLU A 120 -22.31 21.92 -9.75
C GLU A 120 -23.65 22.33 -9.11
N GLN A 121 -23.97 21.80 -7.93
CA GLN A 121 -25.16 22.20 -7.17
C GLN A 121 -25.09 23.67 -6.74
N GLN A 122 -23.92 24.12 -6.24
CA GLN A 122 -23.70 25.54 -5.93
C GLN A 122 -23.87 26.42 -7.16
N ARG A 123 -23.29 26.01 -8.31
CA ARG A 123 -23.45 26.75 -9.56
C ARG A 123 -24.91 26.82 -10.02
N ALA A 124 -25.66 25.73 -9.90
CA ALA A 124 -27.09 25.70 -10.26
C ALA A 124 -27.93 26.62 -9.36
N ALA A 125 -27.65 26.64 -8.05
CA ALA A 125 -28.32 27.53 -7.11
C ALA A 125 -28.00 29.02 -7.33
N LEU A 126 -26.75 29.34 -7.68
CA LEU A 126 -26.31 30.72 -7.94
C LEU A 126 -26.77 31.29 -9.29
N LEU A 127 -27.06 30.42 -10.27
CA LEU A 127 -27.55 30.82 -11.60
C LEU A 127 -29.09 30.86 -11.71
N TRP A 128 -29.80 30.51 -10.64
CA TRP A 128 -31.26 30.57 -10.54
C TRP A 128 -31.76 31.96 -10.12
#